data_AF-A0A920BQ36-F1
#
_entry.id   AF-A0A920BQ36-F1
#
_cell.length_a   1.000
_cell.length_b   1.000
_cell.length_c   1.000
_cell.angle_alpha   90.00
_cell.angle_beta   90.00
_cell.angle_gamma   90.00
#
_symmetry.space_group_name_H-M   'P 1'
#
loop_
_entity.id
_entity.type
_entity.pdbx_description
1 polymer ?
#
loop_
_entity_poly.entity_id
_entity_poly.type
_entity_poly.pdbx_seq_one_letter_code
_entity_poly.pdbx_strand_id
1 'polypeptide(L)'
;MAEFYVDAQGLKGRTTSWRASQDGSDTIDYAKQHCALSITAEGYLMIMLGHATAYANMVKAIRKLEELAQGTGTQINLAQRDYARTDASAAARLDAGIPAPPIPACSRTAGPICGRRCAGRPSPMSPNPPPRRAAREYATEVVMWSINPLADLISPSAWLRQVSIWLFSYDPFEAWAKQFSGDWDAYVQCAVAWQYIRAACENIGRYLIAGAGDVPTVWRGHAAEGEQVTSPSRKSLYCARPS
;
A
#
# COMPACT_ATOMS: atom_id res chain seq x y z
N MET A 1 16.83 22.92 26.50
CA MET A 1 16.24 23.50 25.27
C MET A 1 16.83 22.72 24.11
N ALA A 2 16.00 22.13 23.24
CA ALA A 2 16.51 21.44 22.06
C ALA A 2 17.01 22.47 21.05
N GLU A 3 18.24 22.30 20.57
CA GLU A 3 18.82 23.13 19.51
C GLU A 3 18.04 22.94 18.21
N PHE A 4 17.71 24.05 17.54
CA PHE A 4 17.08 24.01 16.22
C PHE A 4 18.09 23.52 15.18
N TYR A 5 17.73 22.51 14.40
CA TYR A 5 18.59 21.92 13.38
C TYR A 5 17.75 21.41 12.21
N VAL A 6 18.18 21.71 10.98
CA VAL A 6 17.55 21.22 9.75
C VAL A 6 18.64 20.79 8.77
N ASP A 7 18.64 19.53 8.39
CA ASP A 7 19.40 19.01 7.25
C ASP A 7 18.50 18.98 6.01
N ALA A 8 18.60 20.04 5.19
CA ALA A 8 17.81 20.17 3.96
C ALA A 8 18.09 19.03 2.95
N GLN A 9 19.31 18.49 2.91
CA GLN A 9 19.64 17.36 2.03
C GLN A 9 19.03 16.06 2.56
N GLY A 10 19.11 15.85 3.88
CA GLY A 10 18.47 14.73 4.58
C GLY A 10 16.94 14.75 4.46
N LEU A 11 16.33 15.92 4.36
CA LEU A 11 14.90 16.07 4.06
C LEU A 11 14.58 15.74 2.59
N LYS A 12 15.39 16.18 1.63
CA LYS A 12 15.16 15.92 0.18
C LYS A 12 15.21 14.44 -0.17
N GLY A 13 15.99 13.63 0.55
CA GLY A 13 16.04 12.17 0.41
C GLY A 13 14.74 11.45 0.82
N ARG A 14 13.78 12.15 1.43
CA ARG A 14 12.56 11.57 2.03
C ARG A 14 11.34 11.69 1.15
N THR A 15 11.50 11.40 -0.13
CA THR A 15 10.40 11.21 -1.08
C THR A 15 9.58 9.93 -0.82
N THR A 16 9.79 9.27 0.32
CA THR A 16 9.12 8.01 0.68
C THR A 16 7.62 8.21 0.89
N SER A 17 7.16 9.37 1.39
CA SER A 17 5.72 9.67 1.52
C SER A 17 5.04 9.84 0.16
N TRP A 18 5.73 10.48 -0.80
CA TRP A 18 5.22 10.56 -2.19
C TRP A 18 5.14 9.18 -2.83
N ARG A 19 6.18 8.36 -2.64
CA ARG A 19 6.20 6.99 -3.13
C ARG A 19 5.10 6.14 -2.48
N ALA A 20 4.88 6.28 -1.18
CA ALA A 20 3.81 5.62 -0.44
C ALA A 20 2.41 5.98 -0.96
N SER A 21 2.18 7.25 -1.35
CA SER A 21 0.94 7.66 -2.01
C SER A 21 0.79 7.00 -3.38
N GLN A 22 1.85 6.99 -4.19
CA GLN A 22 1.84 6.34 -5.50
C GLN A 22 1.59 4.82 -5.38
N ASP A 23 2.27 4.15 -4.46
CA ASP A 23 2.05 2.72 -4.16
C ASP A 23 0.59 2.47 -3.72
N GLY A 24 -0.03 3.41 -3.00
CA GLY A 24 -1.44 3.36 -2.63
C GLY A 24 -2.39 3.41 -3.83
N SER A 25 -2.16 4.35 -4.75
CA SER A 25 -2.91 4.45 -6.00
C SER A 25 -2.76 3.19 -6.87
N ASP A 26 -1.52 2.73 -7.05
CA ASP A 26 -1.21 1.50 -7.80
C ASP A 26 -1.91 0.28 -7.17
N THR A 27 -1.99 0.22 -5.84
CA THR A 27 -2.69 -0.85 -5.11
C THR A 27 -4.20 -0.81 -5.35
N ILE A 28 -4.81 0.39 -5.41
CA ILE A 28 -6.23 0.55 -5.73
C ILE A 28 -6.51 0.09 -7.16
N ASP A 29 -5.66 0.45 -8.11
CA ASP A 29 -5.84 0.05 -9.50
C ASP A 29 -5.66 -1.46 -9.69
N TYR A 30 -4.69 -2.06 -9.00
CA TYR A 30 -4.55 -3.52 -8.93
C TYR A 30 -5.80 -4.20 -8.34
N ALA A 31 -6.36 -3.65 -7.25
CA ALA A 31 -7.59 -4.16 -6.65
C ALA A 31 -8.77 -4.07 -7.61
N LYS A 32 -8.92 -2.97 -8.37
CA LYS A 32 -9.97 -2.87 -9.39
C LYS A 32 -9.80 -3.91 -10.49
N GLN A 33 -8.57 -4.14 -10.94
CA GLN A 33 -8.31 -5.07 -12.03
C GLN A 33 -8.57 -6.53 -11.64
N HIS A 34 -8.28 -6.91 -10.40
CA HIS A 34 -8.30 -8.30 -9.97
C HIS A 34 -9.43 -8.68 -9.00
N CYS A 35 -10.08 -7.70 -8.38
CA CYS A 35 -11.13 -7.94 -7.37
C CYS A 35 -12.49 -7.34 -7.74
N ALA A 36 -12.61 -6.57 -8.82
CA ALA A 36 -13.91 -6.11 -9.33
C ALA A 36 -14.61 -7.23 -10.10
N LEU A 37 -15.27 -8.12 -9.36
CA LEU A 37 -16.09 -9.19 -9.92
C LEU A 37 -17.39 -8.58 -10.49
N SER A 38 -17.80 -9.02 -11.68
CA SER A 38 -19.12 -8.67 -12.22
C SER A 38 -20.21 -9.38 -11.42
N ILE A 39 -21.44 -8.85 -11.41
CA ILE A 39 -22.60 -9.47 -10.74
C ILE A 39 -22.77 -10.94 -11.16
N THR A 40 -22.50 -11.25 -12.43
CA THR A 40 -22.55 -12.61 -12.99
C THR A 40 -21.43 -13.52 -12.50
N ALA A 41 -20.24 -12.98 -12.23
CA ALA A 41 -19.12 -13.72 -11.66
C ALA A 41 -19.24 -13.85 -10.14
N GLU A 42 -19.90 -12.88 -9.48
CA GLU A 42 -20.04 -12.81 -8.03
C GLU A 42 -20.93 -13.95 -7.51
N GLY A 43 -22.02 -14.28 -8.22
CA GLY A 43 -22.98 -15.29 -7.80
C GLY A 43 -23.87 -14.82 -6.64
N TYR A 44 -25.08 -15.35 -6.53
CA TYR A 44 -26.06 -14.92 -5.51
C TYR A 44 -25.57 -15.11 -4.08
N LEU A 45 -24.85 -16.20 -3.81
CA LEU A 45 -24.36 -16.50 -2.47
C LEU A 45 -23.40 -15.42 -1.95
N MET A 46 -22.54 -14.87 -2.81
CA MET A 46 -21.52 -13.93 -2.37
C MET A 46 -22.02 -12.49 -2.33
N ILE A 47 -23.02 -12.16 -3.15
CA ILE A 47 -23.82 -10.95 -3.00
C ILE A 47 -24.42 -10.92 -1.58
N MET A 48 -24.95 -12.05 -1.10
CA MET A 48 -25.48 -12.17 0.26
C MET A 48 -24.38 -12.09 1.34
N LEU A 49 -23.18 -12.61 1.06
CA LEU A 49 -22.03 -12.51 1.98
C LEU A 49 -21.37 -11.12 2.00
N GLY A 50 -21.82 -10.18 1.18
CA GLY A 50 -21.40 -8.78 1.25
C GLY A 50 -20.01 -8.51 0.68
N HIS A 51 -19.56 -9.29 -0.31
CA HIS A 51 -18.26 -9.10 -0.96
C HIS A 51 -18.09 -7.66 -1.48
N ALA A 52 -19.08 -7.12 -2.19
CA ALA A 52 -19.07 -5.72 -2.66
C ALA A 52 -18.85 -4.70 -1.53
N THR A 53 -19.46 -4.92 -0.36
CA THR A 53 -19.28 -4.06 0.82
C THR A 53 -17.87 -4.18 1.39
N ALA A 54 -17.34 -5.41 1.50
CA ALA A 54 -15.97 -5.64 1.96
C ALA A 54 -14.94 -5.00 1.01
N TYR A 55 -15.09 -5.21 -0.30
CA TYR A 55 -14.26 -4.58 -1.34
C TYR A 55 -14.29 -3.05 -1.23
N ALA A 56 -15.49 -2.45 -1.17
CA ALA A 56 -15.64 -1.00 -1.06
C ALA A 56 -14.98 -0.44 0.21
N ASN A 57 -15.13 -1.13 1.34
CA ASN A 57 -14.50 -0.74 2.61
C ASN A 57 -12.97 -0.78 2.53
N MET A 58 -12.41 -1.83 1.91
CA MET A 58 -10.97 -1.97 1.74
C MET A 58 -10.40 -0.91 0.80
N VAL A 59 -11.02 -0.69 -0.37
CA VAL A 59 -10.61 0.37 -1.30
C VAL A 59 -10.68 1.75 -0.63
N LYS A 60 -11.73 2.01 0.15
CA LYS A 60 -11.86 3.25 0.92
C LYS A 60 -10.74 3.39 1.96
N ALA A 61 -10.34 2.31 2.63
CA ALA A 61 -9.24 2.33 3.59
C ALA A 61 -7.89 2.61 2.91
N ILE A 62 -7.61 1.98 1.76
CA ILE A 62 -6.38 2.22 0.99
C ILE A 62 -6.34 3.66 0.49
N ARG A 63 -7.45 4.20 0.00
CA ARG A 63 -7.54 5.61 -0.40
C ARG A 63 -7.25 6.58 0.73
N LYS A 64 -7.77 6.31 1.94
CA LYS A 64 -7.42 7.13 3.11
C LYS A 64 -5.91 7.08 3.42
N LEU A 65 -5.28 5.92 3.25
CA LEU A 65 -3.84 5.77 3.44
C LEU A 65 -3.04 6.56 2.40
N GLU A 66 -3.46 6.51 1.14
CA GLU A 66 -2.93 7.32 0.04
C GLU A 66 -3.03 8.83 0.34
N GLU A 67 -4.23 9.31 0.69
CA GLU A 67 -4.48 10.72 1.02
C GLU A 67 -3.60 11.21 2.18
N LEU A 68 -3.45 10.38 3.23
CA LEU A 68 -2.58 10.70 4.37
C LEU A 68 -1.09 10.76 3.96
N ALA A 69 -0.64 9.81 3.13
CA ALA A 69 0.73 9.80 2.63
C ALA A 69 1.02 11.02 1.74
N GLN A 70 0.08 11.37 0.86
CA GLN A 70 0.16 12.54 -0.01
C GLN A 70 0.17 13.84 0.78
N GLY A 71 -0.72 13.97 1.77
CA GLY A 71 -0.80 15.13 2.66
C GLY A 71 0.51 15.34 3.43
N THR A 72 1.07 14.27 4.00
CA THR A 72 2.36 14.29 4.69
C THR A 72 3.48 14.71 3.75
N GLY A 73 3.56 14.12 2.56
CA GLY A 73 4.56 14.50 1.55
C GLY A 73 4.46 15.96 1.12
N THR A 74 3.24 16.50 1.00
CA THR A 74 3.00 17.90 0.66
C THR A 74 3.49 18.85 1.76
N GLN A 75 3.18 18.55 3.03
CA GLN A 75 3.62 19.36 4.17
C GLN A 75 5.14 19.36 4.30
N ILE A 76 5.79 18.21 4.15
CA ILE A 76 7.26 18.11 4.15
C ILE A 76 7.85 18.95 3.01
N ASN A 77 7.29 18.88 1.80
CA ASN A 77 7.75 19.68 0.67
C ASN A 77 7.57 21.19 0.88
N LEU A 78 6.47 21.61 1.53
CA LEU A 78 6.25 23.01 1.89
C LEU A 78 7.28 23.47 2.93
N ALA A 79 7.48 22.70 3.99
CA ALA A 79 8.49 22.99 5.01
C ALA A 79 9.90 23.10 4.41
N GLN A 80 10.27 22.19 3.50
CA GLN A 80 11.55 22.26 2.78
C GLN A 80 11.69 23.55 1.97
N ARG A 81 10.64 23.97 1.26
CA ARG A 81 10.66 25.22 0.47
C ARG A 81 10.79 26.44 1.38
N ASP A 82 10.10 26.45 2.51
CA ASP A 82 10.16 27.55 3.48
C ASP A 82 11.53 27.64 4.16
N TYR A 83 12.15 26.50 4.52
CA TYR A 83 13.53 26.47 5.00
C TYR A 83 14.51 26.95 3.95
N ALA A 84 14.43 26.43 2.72
CA ALA A 84 15.31 26.88 1.63
C ALA A 84 15.20 28.40 1.37
N ARG A 85 13.99 28.96 1.44
CA ARG A 85 13.77 30.42 1.32
C ARG A 85 14.38 31.18 2.50
N THR A 86 14.20 30.67 3.72
CA THR A 86 14.68 31.33 4.95
C THR A 86 16.20 31.28 5.03
N ASP A 87 16.82 30.14 4.71
CA ASP A 87 18.27 29.98 4.63
C ASP A 87 18.88 30.89 3.58
N ALA A 88 18.26 31.01 2.39
CA ALA A 88 18.71 31.96 1.38
C ALA A 88 18.66 33.41 1.89
N SER A 89 17.61 33.78 2.63
CA SER A 89 17.49 35.13 3.22
C SER A 89 18.49 35.36 4.36
N ALA A 90 18.79 34.33 5.15
CA ALA A 90 19.78 34.39 6.22
C ALA A 90 21.20 34.47 5.66
N ALA A 91 21.52 33.65 4.65
CA ALA A 91 22.78 33.70 3.91
C ALA A 91 22.97 35.08 3.26
N ALA A 92 21.97 35.62 2.58
CA ALA A 92 22.04 36.96 2.00
C ALA A 92 22.28 38.07 3.04
N ARG A 93 21.68 37.95 4.24
CA ARG A 93 21.93 38.88 5.36
C ARG A 93 23.35 38.73 5.92
N LEU A 94 23.87 37.51 6.00
CA LEU A 94 25.24 37.25 6.43
C LEU A 94 26.25 37.78 5.41
N ASP A 95 26.04 37.52 4.12
CA ASP A 95 26.88 38.01 3.03
C ASP A 95 26.89 39.54 2.95
N ALA A 96 25.77 40.20 3.22
CA ALA A 96 25.69 41.66 3.29
C ALA A 96 26.44 42.24 4.51
N GLY A 97 26.61 41.44 5.59
CA GLY A 97 27.24 41.87 6.83
C GLY A 97 28.75 41.57 6.90
N ILE A 98 29.27 40.68 6.06
CA ILE A 98 30.69 40.32 6.01
C ILE A 98 31.37 41.15 4.90
N PRO A 99 32.30 42.06 5.21
CA PRO A 99 33.05 42.77 4.19
C PRO A 99 33.80 41.76 3.31
N ALA A 100 33.66 41.90 1.99
CA ALA A 100 34.27 40.97 1.04
C ALA A 100 35.78 40.86 1.31
N PRO A 101 36.31 39.65 1.57
CA PRO A 101 37.75 39.48 1.70
C PRO A 101 38.41 39.87 0.37
N PRO A 102 39.62 40.49 0.39
CA PRO A 102 40.36 40.74 -0.83
C PRO A 102 40.57 39.40 -1.54
N ILE A 103 40.01 39.27 -2.75
CA ILE A 103 40.00 38.03 -3.52
C ILE A 103 41.44 37.72 -3.92
N PRO A 104 42.09 36.67 -3.39
CA PRO A 104 43.37 36.23 -3.92
C PRO A 104 43.13 35.70 -5.34
N ALA A 105 43.92 36.19 -6.29
CA ALA A 105 43.93 35.64 -7.64
C ALA A 105 44.38 34.16 -7.57
N CYS A 106 43.49 33.27 -8.01
CA CYS A 106 43.69 31.83 -8.26
C CYS A 106 43.49 30.85 -7.08
N SER A 107 42.50 29.97 -7.24
CA SER A 107 42.70 28.52 -7.26
C SER A 107 41.48 27.85 -7.90
N ARG A 108 41.55 27.59 -9.22
CA ARG A 108 40.57 26.80 -9.98
C ARG A 108 40.88 25.31 -9.82
N THR A 109 40.66 24.76 -8.63
CA THR A 109 40.73 23.31 -8.42
C THR A 109 39.66 22.87 -7.43
N ALA A 110 38.40 23.09 -7.79
CA ALA A 110 37.28 22.38 -7.18
C ALA A 110 36.87 21.26 -8.13
N GLY A 111 37.39 20.05 -7.89
CA GLY A 111 36.94 18.86 -8.58
C GLY A 111 35.46 18.57 -8.24
N PRO A 112 34.72 17.91 -9.14
CA PRO A 112 33.32 17.61 -8.91
C PRO A 112 33.20 16.66 -7.71
N ILE A 113 32.61 17.14 -6.62
CA ILE A 113 32.15 16.28 -5.53
C ILE A 113 31.10 15.36 -6.15
N CYS A 114 31.49 14.10 -6.31
CA CYS A 114 30.70 13.07 -6.96
C CYS A 114 29.41 12.86 -6.15
N GLY A 115 28.32 13.43 -6.67
CA GLY A 115 26.97 13.19 -6.18
C GLY A 115 26.70 11.70 -6.24
N ARG A 116 26.74 11.04 -5.07
CA ARG A 116 26.35 9.66 -4.89
C ARG A 116 24.88 9.56 -5.31
N ARG A 117 24.66 9.23 -6.59
CA ARG A 117 23.32 8.96 -7.12
C ARG A 117 22.73 7.89 -6.23
N CYS A 118 21.64 8.21 -5.55
CA CYS A 118 20.71 7.23 -5.04
C CYS A 118 20.27 6.40 -6.25
N ALA A 119 20.96 5.28 -6.48
CA ALA A 119 20.60 4.33 -7.52
C ALA A 119 19.14 3.97 -7.29
N GLY A 120 18.31 4.23 -8.31
CA GLY A 120 16.87 4.09 -8.25
C GLY A 120 16.53 2.70 -7.74
N ARG A 121 16.04 2.62 -6.50
CA ARG A 121 15.51 1.38 -5.96
C ARG A 121 14.30 1.03 -6.85
N PRO A 122 14.31 -0.11 -7.55
CA PRO A 122 13.23 -0.48 -8.46
C PRO A 122 11.90 -0.42 -7.70
N SER A 123 10.86 0.08 -8.36
CA SER A 123 9.52 0.09 -7.77
C SER A 123 9.17 -1.32 -7.33
N PRO A 124 8.62 -1.55 -6.12
CA PRO A 124 8.15 -2.86 -5.71
C PRO A 124 7.06 -3.40 -6.66
N MET A 125 6.46 -2.54 -7.48
CA MET A 125 5.54 -2.86 -8.57
C MET A 125 6.14 -2.79 -9.98
N SER A 126 7.48 -2.77 -10.12
CA SER A 126 8.12 -3.10 -11.41
C SER A 126 7.52 -4.43 -11.88
N PRO A 127 7.21 -4.61 -13.18
CA PRO A 127 6.51 -5.78 -13.69
C PRO A 127 7.33 -7.04 -13.38
N ASN A 128 7.10 -7.60 -12.19
CA ASN A 128 7.42 -8.96 -11.92
C ASN A 128 6.66 -9.77 -12.96
N PRO A 129 7.27 -10.84 -13.50
CA PRO A 129 6.52 -11.78 -14.32
C PRO A 129 5.22 -12.11 -13.58
N PRO A 130 4.08 -12.23 -14.30
CA PRO A 130 2.79 -12.51 -13.68
C PRO A 130 2.99 -13.67 -12.71
N PRO A 131 2.37 -13.59 -11.51
CA PRO A 131 2.66 -14.52 -10.43
C PRO A 131 2.65 -15.93 -11.00
N ARG A 132 3.81 -16.61 -10.90
CA ARG A 132 3.85 -18.07 -11.06
C ARG A 132 2.78 -18.54 -10.10
N ARG A 133 1.65 -19.02 -10.64
CA ARG A 133 0.49 -19.46 -9.87
C ARG A 133 1.07 -20.25 -8.71
N ALA A 134 0.98 -19.71 -7.49
CA ALA A 134 1.40 -20.46 -6.32
C ALA A 134 0.71 -21.80 -6.48
N ALA A 135 1.49 -22.89 -6.51
CA ALA A 135 0.93 -24.23 -6.60
C ALA A 135 -0.19 -24.25 -5.56
N ARG A 136 -1.42 -24.56 -6.01
CA ARG A 136 -2.65 -24.36 -5.27
C ARG A 136 -2.54 -25.05 -3.91
N GLU A 137 -2.00 -24.39 -2.90
CA GLU A 137 -1.74 -24.99 -1.58
C GLU A 137 -3.01 -24.92 -0.70
N TYR A 138 -3.91 -24.01 -1.06
CA TYR A 138 -5.32 -24.00 -0.64
C TYR A 138 -6.22 -24.89 -1.50
N ALA A 139 -5.68 -25.46 -2.58
CA ALA A 139 -6.06 -26.83 -2.89
C ALA A 139 -5.19 -27.72 -1.99
N THR A 140 -5.45 -27.70 -0.68
CA THR A 140 -5.66 -29.01 -0.09
C THR A 140 -6.57 -29.70 -1.09
N GLU A 141 -6.19 -30.89 -1.56
CA GLU A 141 -7.22 -31.78 -2.06
C GLU A 141 -8.22 -31.80 -0.92
N VAL A 142 -9.21 -30.90 -0.95
CA VAL A 142 -10.36 -30.99 -0.11
C VAL A 142 -10.91 -32.23 -0.74
N VAL A 143 -10.64 -33.33 -0.07
CA VAL A 143 -11.14 -34.65 -0.40
C VAL A 143 -12.66 -34.65 -0.10
N MET A 144 -13.34 -33.53 -0.37
CA MET A 144 -14.78 -33.38 -0.51
C MET A 144 -15.32 -34.26 -1.64
N TRP A 145 -14.42 -34.85 -2.44
CA TRP A 145 -14.74 -35.85 -3.45
C TRP A 145 -14.20 -37.27 -3.12
N SER A 146 -13.58 -37.52 -1.96
CA SER A 146 -13.62 -38.90 -1.38
C SER A 146 -14.80 -39.03 -0.44
N ILE A 147 -15.94 -38.50 -0.87
CA ILE A 147 -17.22 -39.07 -0.46
C ILE A 147 -17.11 -40.53 -0.87
N ASN A 148 -17.16 -41.40 0.13
CA ASN A 148 -17.22 -42.84 -0.08
C ASN A 148 -18.26 -43.10 -1.19
N PRO A 149 -17.92 -43.76 -2.32
CA PRO A 149 -18.85 -43.92 -3.45
C PRO A 149 -20.17 -44.58 -3.04
N LEU A 150 -20.19 -45.28 -1.90
CA LEU A 150 -21.39 -45.82 -1.27
C LEU A 150 -22.26 -44.78 -0.56
N ALA A 151 -21.67 -43.72 0.02
CA ALA A 151 -22.40 -42.60 0.61
C ALA A 151 -23.03 -41.72 -0.48
N ASP A 152 -22.38 -41.60 -1.64
CA ASP A 152 -22.94 -40.90 -2.80
C ASP A 152 -24.12 -41.68 -3.40
N LEU A 153 -24.09 -43.01 -3.38
CA LEU A 153 -25.20 -43.85 -3.89
C LEU A 153 -26.51 -43.71 -3.09
N ILE A 154 -26.41 -43.35 -1.80
CA ILE A 154 -27.56 -43.22 -0.88
C ILE A 154 -28.01 -41.77 -0.71
N SER A 155 -27.17 -40.79 -1.11
CA SER A 155 -27.54 -39.39 -0.99
C SER A 155 -28.75 -39.06 -1.87
N PRO A 156 -29.86 -38.55 -1.30
CA PRO A 156 -31.00 -38.09 -2.09
C PRO A 156 -30.60 -37.07 -3.16
N SER A 157 -29.53 -36.30 -2.97
CA SER A 157 -29.04 -35.33 -3.96
C SER A 157 -28.42 -35.99 -5.19
N ALA A 158 -27.72 -37.11 -5.04
CA ALA A 158 -27.12 -37.84 -6.15
C ALA A 158 -28.20 -38.49 -7.02
N TRP A 159 -29.24 -39.07 -6.38
CA TRP A 159 -30.42 -39.57 -7.08
C TRP A 159 -31.15 -38.47 -7.84
N LEU A 160 -31.38 -37.31 -7.21
CA LEU A 160 -32.01 -36.16 -7.85
C LEU A 160 -31.24 -35.70 -9.10
N ARG A 161 -29.91 -35.66 -9.00
CA ARG A 161 -29.01 -35.33 -10.11
C ARG A 161 -29.12 -36.35 -11.24
N GLN A 162 -29.06 -37.64 -10.94
CA GLN A 162 -29.19 -38.71 -11.93
C GLN A 162 -30.55 -38.67 -12.65
N VAL A 163 -31.64 -38.48 -11.91
CA VAL A 163 -32.99 -38.34 -12.48
C VAL A 163 -33.09 -37.12 -13.39
N SER A 164 -32.47 -36.00 -13.02
CA SER A 164 -32.49 -34.80 -13.86
C SER A 164 -31.74 -34.98 -15.19
N ILE A 165 -30.59 -35.65 -15.18
CA ILE A 165 -29.84 -35.99 -16.41
C ILE A 165 -30.68 -36.92 -17.28
N TRP A 166 -31.36 -37.91 -16.67
CA TRP A 166 -32.22 -38.83 -17.42
C TRP A 166 -33.42 -38.13 -18.06
N LEU A 167 -34.07 -37.19 -17.35
CA LEU A 167 -35.27 -36.51 -17.83
C LEU A 167 -34.97 -35.44 -18.89
N PHE A 168 -33.88 -34.68 -18.71
CA PHE A 168 -33.59 -33.49 -19.51
C PHE A 168 -32.40 -33.68 -20.48
N SER A 169 -31.66 -34.79 -20.38
CA SER A 169 -30.42 -35.04 -21.14
C SER A 169 -29.28 -34.04 -20.88
N TYR A 170 -29.45 -33.14 -19.91
CA TYR A 170 -28.43 -32.24 -19.38
C TYR A 170 -28.65 -32.06 -17.87
N ASP A 171 -27.65 -31.54 -17.16
CA ASP A 171 -27.72 -31.31 -15.72
C ASP A 171 -28.17 -29.85 -15.43
N PRO A 172 -29.45 -29.62 -15.09
CA PRO A 172 -29.93 -28.28 -14.76
C PRO A 172 -29.32 -27.73 -13.46
N PHE A 173 -28.88 -28.61 -12.56
CA PHE A 173 -28.25 -28.19 -11.31
C PHE A 173 -26.85 -27.67 -11.53
N GLU A 174 -26.14 -28.11 -12.57
CA GLU A 174 -24.84 -27.56 -12.90
C GLU A 174 -24.96 -26.08 -13.31
N ALA A 175 -25.93 -25.75 -14.17
CA ALA A 175 -26.21 -24.37 -14.55
C ALA A 175 -26.66 -23.52 -13.35
N TRP A 176 -27.57 -24.06 -12.53
CA TRP A 176 -28.07 -23.37 -11.35
C TRP A 176 -27.00 -23.19 -10.27
N ALA A 177 -26.20 -24.23 -10.00
CA ALA A 177 -25.08 -24.18 -9.08
C ALA A 177 -24.03 -23.17 -9.56
N LYS A 178 -23.68 -23.17 -10.84
CA LYS A 178 -22.76 -22.18 -11.41
C LYS A 178 -23.28 -20.74 -11.28
N GLN A 179 -24.58 -20.54 -11.49
CA GLN A 179 -25.22 -19.23 -11.33
C GLN A 179 -25.36 -18.80 -9.86
N PHE A 180 -25.57 -19.75 -8.95
CA PHE A 180 -25.70 -19.50 -7.53
C PHE A 180 -24.35 -19.29 -6.83
N SER A 181 -23.36 -20.11 -7.18
CA SER A 181 -22.02 -20.11 -6.58
C SER A 181 -21.05 -19.15 -7.25
N GLY A 182 -21.36 -18.68 -8.47
CA GLY A 182 -20.50 -17.78 -9.23
C GLY A 182 -19.25 -18.46 -9.79
N ASP A 183 -18.31 -17.64 -10.25
CA ASP A 183 -17.01 -18.08 -10.76
C ASP A 183 -16.00 -18.20 -9.59
N TRP A 184 -15.90 -19.41 -9.04
CA TRP A 184 -14.95 -19.71 -7.95
C TRP A 184 -13.49 -19.47 -8.34
N ASP A 185 -13.11 -19.66 -9.61
CA ASP A 185 -11.74 -19.39 -10.04
C ASP A 185 -11.44 -17.88 -9.95
N ALA A 186 -12.41 -17.03 -10.28
CA ALA A 186 -12.30 -15.58 -10.10
C ALA A 186 -12.20 -15.20 -8.61
N TYR A 187 -12.94 -15.87 -7.72
CA TYR A 187 -12.82 -15.66 -6.27
C TYR A 187 -11.44 -16.04 -5.73
N VAL A 188 -10.91 -17.18 -6.16
CA VAL A 188 -9.56 -17.61 -5.76
C VAL A 188 -8.53 -16.60 -6.24
N GLN A 189 -8.67 -16.08 -7.47
CA GLN A 189 -7.80 -15.01 -7.97
C GLN A 189 -7.91 -13.72 -7.16
N CYS A 190 -9.14 -13.29 -6.81
CA CYS A 190 -9.39 -12.16 -5.94
C CYS A 190 -8.74 -12.34 -4.55
N ALA A 191 -8.89 -13.52 -3.94
CA ALA A 191 -8.28 -13.84 -2.65
C ALA A 191 -6.74 -13.78 -2.69
N VAL A 192 -6.13 -14.28 -3.77
CA VAL A 192 -4.68 -14.15 -4.01
C VAL A 192 -4.28 -12.68 -4.19
N ALA A 193 -5.06 -11.90 -4.95
CA ALA A 193 -4.83 -10.47 -5.14
C ALA A 193 -4.85 -9.71 -3.80
N TRP A 194 -5.76 -10.05 -2.89
CA TRP A 194 -5.82 -9.47 -1.55
C TRP A 194 -4.56 -9.72 -0.72
N GLN A 195 -3.85 -10.84 -0.91
CA GLN A 195 -2.58 -11.09 -0.23
C GLN A 195 -1.49 -10.11 -0.69
N TYR A 196 -1.43 -9.81 -2.00
CA TYR A 196 -0.52 -8.80 -2.54
C TYR A 196 -0.87 -7.39 -2.08
N ILE A 197 -2.16 -7.05 -2.08
CA ILE A 197 -2.65 -5.77 -1.55
C ILE A 197 -2.27 -5.60 -0.08
N ARG A 198 -2.41 -6.65 0.74
CA ARG A 198 -1.97 -6.64 2.14
C ARG A 198 -0.46 -6.35 2.24
N ALA A 199 0.36 -7.06 1.47
CA ALA A 199 1.81 -6.86 1.48
C ALA A 199 2.20 -5.43 1.05
N ALA A 200 1.50 -4.86 0.05
CA ALA A 200 1.68 -3.47 -0.36
C ALA A 200 1.34 -2.50 0.77
N CYS A 201 0.19 -2.66 1.43
CA CYS A 201 -0.21 -1.85 2.58
C CYS A 201 0.78 -1.94 3.75
N GLU A 202 1.30 -3.13 4.05
CA GLU A 202 2.34 -3.30 5.08
C GLU A 202 3.63 -2.55 4.72
N ASN A 203 4.05 -2.59 3.45
CA ASN A 203 5.22 -1.85 2.98
C ASN A 203 5.01 -0.33 3.06
N ILE A 204 3.84 0.17 2.64
CA ILE A 204 3.47 1.58 2.80
C ILE A 204 3.57 2.00 4.28
N GLY A 205 2.98 1.20 5.17
CA GLY A 205 3.05 1.44 6.61
C GLY A 205 4.48 1.49 7.14
N ARG A 206 5.34 0.54 6.73
CA ARG A 206 6.77 0.54 7.12
C ARG A 206 7.50 1.78 6.62
N TYR A 207 7.24 2.24 5.39
CA TYR A 207 7.87 3.45 4.86
C TYR A 207 7.42 4.71 5.60
N LEU A 208 6.14 4.81 5.96
CA LEU A 208 5.63 5.94 6.75
C LEU A 208 6.22 5.93 8.17
N ILE A 209 6.30 4.77 8.83
CA ILE A 209 6.88 4.63 10.16
C ILE A 209 8.39 4.95 10.14
N ALA A 210 9.13 4.41 9.18
CA ALA A 210 10.56 4.70 9.02
C ALA A 210 10.78 6.20 8.74
N GLY A 211 10.00 6.78 7.82
CA GLY A 211 10.05 8.20 7.50
C GLY A 211 9.83 9.08 8.73
N ALA A 212 8.82 8.75 9.56
CA ALA A 212 8.52 9.45 10.80
C ALA A 212 9.61 9.25 11.88
N GLY A 213 10.12 8.02 12.03
CA GLY A 213 11.15 7.67 13.00
C GLY A 213 12.48 8.38 12.73
N ASP A 214 12.79 8.63 11.46
CA ASP A 214 14.02 9.31 11.09
C ASP A 214 13.89 10.85 11.20
N VAL A 215 12.69 11.45 11.32
CA VAL A 215 12.53 12.93 11.34
C VAL A 215 13.44 13.62 12.37
N PRO A 216 13.56 13.15 13.62
CA PRO A 216 14.41 13.78 14.64
C PRO A 216 15.92 13.80 14.31
N THR A 217 16.38 12.99 13.35
CA THR A 217 17.80 12.95 12.96
C THR A 217 18.16 14.07 11.99
N VAL A 218 17.19 14.54 11.19
CA VAL A 218 17.39 15.58 10.17
C VAL A 218 16.66 16.88 10.49
N TRP A 219 15.67 16.85 11.38
CA TRP A 219 14.86 18.02 11.71
C TRP A 219 14.54 18.05 13.21
N ARG A 220 14.99 19.11 13.88
CA ARG A 220 14.77 19.40 15.30
C ARG A 220 14.28 20.84 15.47
N GLY A 221 13.37 21.04 16.42
CA GLY A 221 12.77 22.33 16.76
C GLY A 221 11.26 22.20 16.97
N HIS A 222 10.63 23.27 17.44
CA HIS A 222 9.19 23.26 17.78
C HIS A 222 8.28 22.85 16.62
N ALA A 223 8.65 23.15 15.38
CA ALA A 223 7.90 22.71 14.20
C ALA A 223 7.97 21.18 14.00
N ALA A 224 9.16 20.58 14.15
CA ALA A 224 9.37 19.13 14.06
C ALA A 224 8.67 18.38 15.22
N GLU A 225 8.66 18.98 16.42
CA GLU A 225 7.95 18.43 17.57
C GLU A 225 6.43 18.47 17.39
N GLY A 226 5.90 19.56 16.81
CA GLY A 226 4.48 19.69 16.47
C GLY A 226 3.99 18.60 15.51
N GLU A 227 4.79 18.23 14.50
CA GLU A 227 4.46 17.14 13.57
C GLU A 227 4.45 15.76 14.28
N GLN A 228 5.34 15.54 15.25
CA GLN A 228 5.37 14.26 15.98
C GLN A 228 4.18 14.07 16.91
N VAL A 229 3.61 15.15 17.46
CA VAL A 229 2.47 15.09 18.38
C VAL A 229 1.15 14.77 17.65
N THR A 230 1.03 15.14 16.38
CA THR A 230 -0.18 14.86 15.58
C THR A 230 -0.23 13.43 15.04
N SER A 231 0.91 12.71 15.03
CA SER A 231 0.95 11.32 14.58
C SER A 231 0.09 10.39 15.46
N PRO A 232 -0.90 9.69 14.89
CA PRO A 232 -1.85 8.87 15.65
C PRO A 232 -1.19 7.72 16.44
N SER A 233 -0.01 7.24 16.02
CA SER A 233 0.72 6.19 16.73
C SER A 233 1.23 6.64 18.10
N ARG A 234 1.57 7.93 18.28
CA ARG A 234 1.97 8.47 19.60
C ARG A 234 0.78 8.81 20.48
N LYS A 235 -0.35 9.26 19.93
CA LYS A 235 -1.55 9.53 20.74
C LYS A 235 -2.01 8.31 21.54
N SER A 236 -1.93 7.11 20.96
CA SER A 236 -2.23 5.86 21.67
C SER A 236 -1.25 5.58 22.82
N LEU A 237 0.04 5.90 22.67
CA LEU A 237 1.05 5.72 23.72
C LEU A 237 0.90 6.72 24.87
N TYR A 238 0.45 7.94 24.60
CA TYR A 238 0.21 8.94 25.65
C TYR A 238 -1.09 8.70 26.43
N CYS A 239 -2.11 8.08 25.81
CA CYS A 239 -3.37 7.74 26.51
C CYS A 239 -3.30 6.43 27.33
N ALA A 240 -2.24 5.61 27.17
CA ALA A 240 -2.12 4.32 27.84
C ALA A 240 -1.28 4.34 29.14
N ARG A 241 -0.80 5.52 29.60
CA ARG A 241 -0.17 5.62 30.93
C ARG A 241 -1.24 5.85 31.99
N PRO A 242 -1.52 4.87 32.88
CA PRO A 242 -2.30 5.15 34.07
C PRO A 242 -1.54 6.16 34.94
N SER A 243 -2.26 7.19 35.39
CA SER A 243 -1.83 8.19 36.37
C SER A 243 -1.51 7.56 37.72
#